data_AF-A0A958UZR5-F1
#
_entry.id   AF-A0A958UZR5-F1
#
_cell.length_a   1.000
_cell.length_b   1.000
_cell.length_c   1.000
_cell.angle_alpha   90.00
_cell.angle_beta   90.00
_cell.angle_gamma   90.00
#
_symmetry.space_group_name_H-M   'P 1'
#
loop_
_entity.id
_entity.type
_entity.pdbx_description
1 polymer ?
#
loop_
_entity_poly.entity_id
_entity_poly.type
_entity_poly.pdbx_seq_one_letter_code
_entity_poly.pdbx_strand_id
1 'polypeptide(L)'
;NPDAKWKLEPEFIEKLKSTQAEILDNYAKMVKTGGKLVYATCSILPSENEKQVENFLKTHKEFKFIAEKKILPSVSGYDGFYMALLEKIN
;
A
#
# COMPACT_ATOMS: atom_id res chain seq x y z
N ASN A 1 18.19 -0.52 -12.05
CA ASN A 1 19.37 -0.66 -11.17
C ASN A 1 19.42 -2.10 -10.64
N PRO A 2 20.32 -2.97 -11.11
CA PRO A 2 20.30 -4.42 -10.81
C PRO A 2 20.64 -4.80 -9.35
N ASP A 3 21.25 -3.91 -8.58
CA ASP A 3 21.71 -4.16 -7.20
C ASP A 3 20.61 -4.25 -6.15
N ALA A 4 19.40 -3.76 -6.44
CA ALA A 4 18.28 -3.78 -5.49
C ALA A 4 17.74 -5.20 -5.22
N LYS A 5 18.01 -6.16 -6.12
CA LYS A 5 17.53 -7.55 -5.99
C LYS A 5 18.21 -8.36 -4.86
N TRP A 6 19.39 -7.94 -4.40
CA TRP A 6 20.25 -8.78 -3.54
C TRP A 6 20.48 -8.22 -2.12
N LYS A 7 19.90 -7.06 -1.79
CA LYS A 7 19.99 -6.41 -0.46
C LYS A 7 18.65 -6.32 0.28
N LEU A 8 17.66 -7.15 -0.09
CA LEU A 8 16.40 -7.26 0.63
C LEU A 8 16.60 -8.18 1.84
N GLU A 9 17.32 -7.69 2.85
CA GLU A 9 17.32 -8.36 4.14
C GLU A 9 15.89 -8.38 4.68
N PRO A 10 15.39 -9.51 5.24
CA PRO A 10 14.04 -9.59 5.80
C PRO A 10 13.73 -8.46 6.79
N GLU A 11 14.73 -8.04 7.56
CA GLU A 11 14.63 -6.93 8.50
C GLU A 11 14.33 -5.60 7.81
N PHE A 12 14.93 -5.35 6.65
CA PHE A 12 14.65 -4.15 5.85
C PHE A 12 13.22 -4.14 5.34
N ILE A 13 12.70 -5.28 4.87
CA ILE A 13 11.32 -5.41 4.43
C ILE A 13 10.35 -5.15 5.59
N GLU A 14 10.60 -5.71 6.78
CA GLU A 14 9.75 -5.47 7.95
C GLU A 14 9.77 -4.01 8.39
N LYS A 15 10.94 -3.36 8.37
CA LYS A 15 11.05 -1.93 8.65
C LYS A 15 10.27 -1.10 7.63
N LEU A 16 10.42 -1.41 6.34
CA LEU A 16 9.72 -0.72 5.26
C LEU A 16 8.21 -0.85 5.38
N LYS A 17 7.71 -2.06 5.65
CA LYS A 17 6.29 -2.32 5.92
C LYS A 17 5.77 -1.50 7.10
N SER A 18 6.56 -1.39 8.17
CA SER A 18 6.18 -0.61 9.35
C SER A 18 6.09 0.88 9.03
N THR A 19 7.05 1.41 8.28
CA THR A 19 7.01 2.80 7.79
C THR A 19 5.82 3.05 6.86
N GLN A 20 5.52 2.13 5.94
CA GLN A 20 4.35 2.24 5.07
C GLN A 20 3.04 2.30 5.86
N ALA A 21 2.88 1.45 6.88
CA ALA A 21 1.72 1.45 7.75
C ALA A 21 1.58 2.75 8.53
N GLU A 22 2.68 3.25 9.13
CA GLU A 22 2.68 4.51 9.89
C GLU A 22 2.29 5.70 9.01
N ILE A 23 2.83 5.78 7.79
CA ILE A 23 2.47 6.81 6.82
C ILE A 23 0.97 6.73 6.52
N LEU A 24 0.47 5.54 6.18
CA LEU A 24 -0.94 5.36 5.84
C LEU A 24 -1.88 5.77 6.99
N ASP A 25 -1.55 5.37 8.23
CA ASP A 25 -2.30 5.72 9.44
C ASP A 25 -2.31 7.22 9.72
N ASN A 26 -1.18 7.90 9.50
CA ASN A 26 -1.08 9.33 9.74
C ASN A 26 -1.88 10.16 8.73
N TYR A 27 -1.80 9.81 7.45
CA TYR A 27 -2.55 10.54 6.42
C TYR A 27 -4.04 10.22 6.44
N ALA A 28 -4.45 9.02 6.87
CA ALA A 28 -5.86 8.66 7.04
C ALA A 28 -6.63 9.65 7.95
N LYS A 29 -5.99 10.16 9.00
CA LYS A 29 -6.56 11.14 9.94
C LYS A 29 -6.90 12.48 9.27
N MET A 30 -6.21 12.82 8.18
CA MET A 30 -6.40 14.07 7.44
C MET A 30 -7.53 13.96 6.39
N VAL A 31 -8.04 12.76 6.14
CA VAL A 31 -9.13 12.53 5.20
C VAL A 31 -10.45 12.90 5.87
N LYS A 32 -11.20 13.80 5.25
CA LYS A 32 -12.57 14.13 5.66
C LYS A 32 -13.54 13.00 5.30
N THR A 33 -14.69 12.92 5.96
CA THR A 33 -15.78 12.02 5.58
C THR A 33 -16.20 12.26 4.12
N GLY A 34 -16.41 11.19 3.36
CA GLY A 34 -16.58 11.19 1.90
C GLY A 34 -15.29 11.45 1.10
N GLY A 35 -14.17 11.66 1.78
CA GLY A 35 -12.85 11.83 1.18
C GLY A 35 -12.23 10.52 0.73
N LYS A 36 -11.31 10.60 -0.22
CA LYS A 36 -10.64 9.45 -0.81
C LYS A 36 -9.15 9.44 -0.45
N LEU A 37 -8.63 8.25 -0.19
CA LEU A 37 -7.23 7.97 0.11
C LEU A 37 -6.72 6.95 -0.91
N VAL A 38 -5.60 7.25 -1.56
CA VAL A 38 -4.93 6.32 -2.47
C VAL A 38 -3.63 5.87 -1.83
N TYR A 39 -3.51 4.56 -1.60
CA TYR A 39 -2.27 3.92 -1.20
C TYR A 39 -1.60 3.34 -2.45
N ALA A 40 -0.32 3.61 -2.66
CA ALA A 40 0.40 3.16 -3.84
C ALA A 40 1.86 2.78 -3.54
N THR A 41 2.35 1.73 -4.21
CA THR A 41 3.74 1.25 -4.08
C THR A 41 4.28 0.84 -5.45
N CYS A 42 5.60 0.90 -5.62
CA CYS A 42 6.30 0.28 -6.76
C CYS A 42 6.76 -1.15 -6.42
N SER A 43 5.94 -1.91 -5.68
CA SER A 43 6.24 -3.29 -5.27
C SER A 43 5.20 -4.26 -5.80
N ILE A 44 5.62 -5.50 -6.02
CA ILE A 44 4.73 -6.63 -6.33
C ILE A 44 4.47 -7.52 -5.10
N LEU A 45 5.10 -7.23 -3.96
CA LEU A 45 5.02 -8.09 -2.78
C LEU A 45 3.67 -7.90 -2.07
N PRO A 46 2.88 -8.97 -1.85
CA PRO A 46 1.59 -8.85 -1.18
C PRO A 46 1.69 -8.29 0.25
N SER A 47 2.84 -8.48 0.90
CA SER A 47 3.13 -7.94 2.23
C SER A 47 3.21 -6.42 2.29
N GLU A 48 3.56 -5.77 1.19
CA GLU A 48 3.58 -4.31 1.05
C GLU A 48 2.29 -3.78 0.42
N ASN A 49 1.44 -4.64 -0.14
CA ASN A 49 0.30 -4.24 -0.95
C ASN A 49 -1.02 -4.61 -0.26
N GLU A 50 -1.64 -5.72 -0.67
CA GLU A 50 -2.96 -6.13 -0.19
C GLU A 50 -2.98 -6.32 1.33
N LYS A 51 -1.92 -6.91 1.90
CA LYS A 51 -1.86 -7.13 3.35
C LYS A 51 -1.79 -5.83 4.15
N GLN A 52 -1.18 -4.78 3.60
CA GLN A 52 -1.17 -3.45 4.25
C GLN A 52 -2.57 -2.86 4.25
N VAL A 53 -3.27 -2.93 3.11
CA VAL A 53 -4.64 -2.44 2.97
C VAL A 53 -5.60 -3.22 3.86
N GLU A 54 -5.47 -4.55 3.92
CA GLU A 54 -6.27 -5.41 4.80
C GLU A 54 -6.06 -5.08 6.28
N ASN A 55 -4.82 -4.88 6.70
CA ASN A 55 -4.50 -4.50 8.07
C ASN A 55 -5.04 -3.11 8.41
N PHE A 56 -4.89 -2.15 7.51
CA PHE A 56 -5.46 -0.81 7.65
C PHE A 56 -6.98 -0.85 7.82
N LEU A 57 -7.71 -1.61 6.99
CA LEU A 57 -9.17 -1.73 7.10
C LEU A 57 -9.63 -2.53 8.34
N LYS A 58 -8.73 -3.32 8.95
CA LYS A 58 -9.00 -3.96 10.25
C LYS A 58 -8.99 -2.93 11.38
N THR A 59 -8.11 -1.94 11.33
CA THR A 59 -7.93 -0.93 12.39
C THR A 59 -8.76 0.34 12.16
N HIS A 60 -8.98 0.75 10.91
CA HIS A 60 -9.74 1.95 10.53
C HIS A 60 -11.10 1.59 9.93
N LYS A 61 -12.10 1.38 10.79
CA LYS A 61 -13.46 0.95 10.40
C LYS A 61 -14.26 2.03 9.68
N GLU A 62 -13.81 3.26 9.74
CA GLU A 62 -14.38 4.38 9.00
C GLU A 62 -13.96 4.41 7.53
N PHE A 63 -13.02 3.56 7.09
CA PHE A 63 -12.64 3.42 5.70
C PHE A 63 -13.27 2.20 5.03
N LYS A 64 -13.59 2.36 3.76
CA LYS A 64 -14.08 1.31 2.88
C LYS A 64 -13.15 1.15 1.69
N PHE A 65 -12.87 -0.10 1.32
CA PHE A 65 -12.21 -0.41 0.07
C PHE A 65 -13.13 -0.12 -1.13
N ILE A 66 -12.61 0.59 -2.13
CA ILE A 66 -13.35 0.92 -3.35
C ILE A 66 -12.84 0.10 -4.53
N ALA A 67 -11.53 0.14 -4.79
CA ALA A 67 -10.93 -0.55 -5.93
C ALA A 67 -9.41 -0.70 -5.73
N GLU A 68 -8.82 -1.66 -6.44
CA GLU A 68 -7.37 -1.77 -6.57
C GLU A 68 -6.95 -1.92 -8.02
N LYS A 69 -5.71 -1.55 -8.30
CA LYS A 69 -5.05 -1.77 -9.60
C LYS A 69 -3.65 -2.31 -9.38
N LYS A 70 -3.36 -3.44 -10.02
CA LYS A 70 -2.06 -4.10 -10.03
C LYS A 70 -1.48 -4.00 -11.43
N ILE A 71 -0.29 -3.44 -11.56
CA ILE A 71 0.48 -3.43 -12.80
C ILE A 71 1.59 -4.44 -12.62
N LEU A 72 1.48 -5.55 -13.35
CA LEU A 72 2.52 -6.58 -13.32
C LEU A 72 3.63 -6.23 -14.32
N PRO A 73 4.90 -6.48 -13.96
CA PRO A 73 6.01 -6.20 -14.84
C PRO A 73 5.94 -7.02 -16.14
N SER A 74 5.41 -8.25 -16.07
CA SER A 74 5.20 -9.13 -17.21
C SER A 74 4.22 -8.60 -18.27
N VAL A 75 3.38 -7.62 -17.93
CA VAL A 75 2.33 -7.09 -18.81
C VAL A 75 2.69 -5.69 -19.33
N SER A 76 3.44 -4.90 -18.56
CA SER A 76 3.68 -3.48 -18.87
C SER A 76 5.08 -3.18 -19.41
N GLY A 77 6.06 -4.06 -19.22
CA GLY A 77 7.47 -3.79 -19.54
C GLY A 77 8.17 -2.85 -18.56
N TYR A 78 7.50 -2.44 -17.47
CA TYR A 78 8.02 -1.58 -16.39
C TYR A 78 8.04 -2.31 -15.04
N ASP A 79 8.64 -1.71 -14.01
CA ASP A 79 8.59 -2.23 -12.64
C ASP A 79 7.13 -2.37 -12.15
N GLY A 80 6.85 -3.40 -11.36
CA GLY A 80 5.49 -3.67 -10.89
C GLY A 80 4.96 -2.59 -9.94
N PHE A 81 3.66 -2.31 -10.01
CA PHE A 81 3.03 -1.23 -9.27
C PHE A 81 1.70 -1.66 -8.66
N TYR A 82 1.40 -1.14 -7.47
CA TYR A 82 0.16 -1.37 -6.75
C TYR A 82 -0.52 -0.06 -6.40
N MET A 83 -1.85 -0.01 -6.53
CA MET A 83 -2.68 1.09 -6.07
C MET A 83 -3.95 0.55 -5.43
N ALA A 84 -4.33 1.08 -4.27
CA ALA A 84 -5.62 0.85 -3.63
C ALA A 84 -6.32 2.19 -3.36
N LEU A 85 -7.58 2.28 -3.78
CA LEU A 85 -8.47 3.40 -3.50
C LEU A 85 -9.38 3.06 -2.33
N LEU A 86 -9.32 3.89 -1.29
CA LEU A 86 -10.13 3.81 -0.10
C LEU A 86 -10.98 5.07 0.04
N GLU A 87 -12.17 4.94 0.61
CA GLU A 87 -13.05 6.07 0.89
C GLU A 87 -13.41 6.06 2.37
N LYS A 88 -13.30 7.23 3.00
CA LYS A 88 -13.76 7.41 4.38
C LYS A 88 -15.27 7.58 4.37
N ILE A 89 -15.99 6.63 4.94
CA ILE A 89 -17.46 6.58 4.91
C ILE A 89 -18.10 7.28 6.11
N ASN A 90 -17.39 7.36 7.25
CA ASN A 90 -17.90 7.93 8.50
C ASN A 90 -16.93 8.97 9.07
#